data_AF-A0A8J2NR09-F1
#
_entry.id   AF-A0A8J2NR09-F1
#
_cell.length_a   1.000
_cell.length_b   1.000
_cell.length_c   1.000
_cell.angle_alpha   90.00
_cell.angle_beta   90.00
_cell.angle_gamma   90.00
#
_symmetry.space_group_name_H-M   'P 1'
#
loop_
_entity.id
_entity.type
_entity.pdbx_description
1 polymer ?
#
loop_
_entity_poly.entity_id
_entity_poly.type
_entity_poly.pdbx_seq_one_letter_code
_entity_poly.pdbx_strand_id
1 'polypeptide(L)'
;MMKYAGIDGVLIDWPGTVNAWDYPKNKANSEEIIRGCERLGLEFAIVYEDHNIGMAFDSGFIGDKIGAAQADMGYLKDVYMPKGNYIRVNGAPLLLDFGPQTFMSPGEWDAIFAPFGG
;
A
#
# COMPACT_ATOMS: atom_id res chain seq x y z
N MET A 1 -24.43 -3.18 2.66
CA MET A 1 -23.70 -3.84 1.53
C MET A 1 -22.25 -4.05 1.97
N MET A 2 -21.57 -5.11 1.53
CA MET A 2 -20.36 -5.74 2.12
C MET A 2 -20.58 -6.49 3.45
N LYS A 3 -20.80 -5.82 4.59
CA LYS A 3 -21.00 -6.51 5.88
C LYS A 3 -22.20 -7.48 5.89
N TYR A 4 -23.30 -7.07 5.27
CA TYR A 4 -24.49 -7.91 5.10
C TYR A 4 -24.31 -9.07 4.09
N ALA A 5 -23.20 -9.08 3.36
CA ALA A 5 -22.83 -10.16 2.44
C ALA A 5 -21.79 -11.13 3.05
N GLY A 6 -21.46 -10.99 4.35
CA GLY A 6 -20.47 -11.83 5.03
C GLY A 6 -19.01 -11.49 4.71
N ILE A 7 -18.75 -10.27 4.19
CA ILE A 7 -17.39 -9.77 3.97
C ILE A 7 -16.91 -9.08 5.25
N ASP A 8 -15.80 -9.56 5.82
CA ASP A 8 -15.23 -9.05 7.08
C ASP A 8 -14.14 -8.00 6.88
N GLY A 9 -13.58 -7.89 5.67
CA GLY A 9 -12.54 -6.90 5.37
C GLY A 9 -12.36 -6.58 3.89
N VAL A 10 -11.55 -5.57 3.62
CA VAL A 10 -11.27 -5.04 2.27
C VAL A 10 -9.76 -5.05 2.00
N LEU A 11 -9.36 -5.63 0.87
CA LEU A 11 -8.00 -5.49 0.36
C LEU A 11 -7.98 -4.32 -0.63
N ILE A 12 -7.20 -3.29 -0.32
CA ILE A 12 -7.19 -2.02 -1.05
C ILE A 12 -6.00 -2.01 -1.99
N ASP A 13 -6.27 -2.04 -3.29
CA ASP A 13 -5.31 -1.67 -4.33
C ASP A 13 -4.88 -0.21 -4.10
N TRP A 14 -3.61 -0.01 -3.79
CA TRP A 14 -3.09 1.24 -3.26
C TRP A 14 -1.95 1.80 -4.12
N PRO A 15 -2.05 3.06 -4.58
CA PRO A 15 -1.23 3.56 -5.68
C PRO A 15 0.17 4.06 -5.29
N GLY A 16 0.54 4.05 -4.01
CA GLY A 16 1.75 4.70 -3.54
C GLY A 16 1.57 6.16 -3.12
N THR A 17 2.67 6.81 -2.75
CA THR A 17 2.73 8.23 -2.35
C THR A 17 3.26 9.16 -3.43
N VAL A 18 3.74 8.62 -4.55
CA VAL A 18 4.31 9.40 -5.65
C VAL A 18 3.27 10.38 -6.21
N ASN A 19 3.70 11.64 -6.41
CA ASN A 19 2.87 12.68 -7.00
C ASN A 19 2.92 12.63 -8.54
N ALA A 20 2.27 11.64 -9.13
CA ALA A 20 2.10 11.48 -10.57
C ALA A 20 0.62 11.31 -10.93
N TRP A 21 0.20 11.95 -12.03
CA TRP A 21 -1.16 11.87 -12.59
C TRP A 21 -2.30 11.93 -11.55
N ASP A 22 -3.05 10.85 -11.39
CA ASP A 22 -4.19 10.72 -10.48
C ASP A 22 -3.84 9.93 -9.19
N TYR A 23 -2.59 9.49 -9.00
CA TYR A 23 -2.16 8.73 -7.82
C TYR A 23 -2.47 9.44 -6.50
N PRO A 24 -2.26 10.77 -6.35
CA PRO A 24 -2.64 11.47 -5.11
C PRO A 24 -4.15 11.39 -4.83
N LYS A 25 -4.98 11.46 -5.87
CA LYS A 25 -6.44 11.36 -5.74
C LYS A 25 -6.85 9.94 -5.38
N ASN A 26 -6.23 8.93 -6.01
CA ASN A 26 -6.50 7.53 -5.71
C ASN A 26 -6.08 7.19 -4.28
N LYS A 27 -4.93 7.69 -3.79
CA LYS A 27 -4.52 7.59 -2.38
C LYS A 27 -5.54 8.23 -1.44
N ALA A 28 -6.01 9.45 -1.73
CA ALA A 28 -7.02 10.11 -0.93
C ALA A 28 -8.35 9.32 -0.89
N ASN A 29 -8.76 8.73 -2.02
CA ASN A 29 -9.94 7.87 -2.06
C ASN A 29 -9.73 6.57 -1.26
N SER A 30 -8.54 5.96 -1.29
CA SER A 30 -8.19 4.82 -0.42
C SER A 30 -8.34 5.19 1.05
N GLU A 31 -7.93 6.40 1.46
CA GLU A 31 -8.08 6.87 2.84
C GLU A 31 -9.56 7.03 3.23
N GLU A 32 -10.44 7.45 2.31
CA GLU A 32 -11.88 7.50 2.55
C GLU A 32 -12.51 6.10 2.67
N ILE A 33 -12.01 5.11 1.90
CA ILE A 33 -12.40 3.70 2.06
C ILE A 33 -11.98 3.18 3.44
N ILE A 34 -10.73 3.45 3.86
CA ILE A 34 -10.21 3.04 5.18
C ILE A 34 -11.07 3.62 6.30
N ARG A 35 -11.43 4.91 6.22
CA ARG A 35 -12.37 5.54 7.17
C ARG A 35 -13.74 4.88 7.15
N GLY A 36 -14.21 4.47 5.98
CA GLY A 36 -15.44 3.70 5.81
C GLY A 36 -15.38 2.35 6.51
N CYS A 37 -14.29 1.61 6.34
CA CYS A 37 -14.05 0.34 7.03
C CYS A 37 -14.09 0.51 8.54
N GLU A 38 -13.42 1.53 9.07
CA GLU A 38 -13.45 1.84 10.51
C GLU A 38 -14.88 2.08 11.02
N ARG A 39 -15.67 2.91 10.33
CA ARG A 39 -17.07 3.19 10.71
C ARG A 39 -17.97 1.96 10.68
N LEU A 40 -17.70 1.01 9.77
CA LEU A 40 -18.53 -0.19 9.57
C LEU A 40 -18.03 -1.39 10.38
N GLY A 41 -16.89 -1.26 11.07
CA GLY A 41 -16.22 -2.37 11.74
C GLY A 41 -15.77 -3.44 10.76
N LEU A 42 -15.26 -3.03 9.60
CA LEU A 42 -14.57 -3.89 8.64
C LEU A 42 -13.06 -3.74 8.82
N GLU A 43 -12.34 -4.84 8.61
CA GLU A 43 -10.89 -4.82 8.56
C GLU A 43 -10.40 -4.35 7.17
N PHE A 44 -9.12 -3.98 7.08
CA PHE A 44 -8.51 -3.70 5.78
C PHE A 44 -7.02 -4.07 5.74
N ALA A 45 -6.51 -4.33 4.54
CA ALA A 45 -5.07 -4.38 4.27
C ALA A 45 -4.76 -3.78 2.90
N ILE A 46 -3.48 -3.54 2.66
CA ILE A 46 -2.98 -2.92 1.44
C ILE A 46 -2.49 -3.98 0.45
N VAL A 47 -2.88 -3.81 -0.80
CA VAL A 47 -2.26 -4.42 -1.97
C VAL A 47 -1.48 -3.31 -2.67
N TYR A 48 -0.16 -3.33 -2.56
CA TYR A 48 0.73 -2.31 -3.09
C TYR A 48 0.86 -2.47 -4.61
N GLU A 49 0.62 -1.42 -5.39
CA GLU A 49 0.78 -1.46 -6.84
C GLU A 49 2.20 -1.01 -7.24
N ASP A 50 3.15 -1.95 -7.27
CA ASP A 50 4.55 -1.65 -7.57
C ASP A 50 4.76 -1.12 -9.00
N HIS A 51 3.87 -1.43 -9.95
CA HIS A 51 3.92 -0.92 -11.32
C HIS A 51 3.90 0.61 -11.36
N ASN A 52 3.17 1.25 -10.45
CA ASN A 52 3.06 2.72 -10.41
C ASN A 52 4.40 3.41 -10.21
N ILE A 53 5.32 2.81 -9.46
CA ILE A 53 6.69 3.31 -9.31
C ILE A 53 7.45 3.23 -10.63
N GLY A 54 7.33 2.11 -11.35
CA GLY A 54 7.94 1.91 -12.67
C GLY A 54 7.44 2.94 -13.68
N MET A 55 6.12 3.12 -13.79
CA MET A 55 5.52 4.11 -14.68
C MET A 55 5.95 5.54 -14.35
N ALA A 56 5.95 5.91 -13.06
CA ALA A 56 6.36 7.24 -12.63
C ALA A 56 7.85 7.51 -12.94
N PHE A 57 8.71 6.50 -12.79
CA PHE A 57 10.12 6.59 -13.14
C PHE A 57 10.33 6.74 -14.64
N ASP A 58 9.71 5.87 -15.45
CA ASP A 58 9.82 5.90 -16.91
C ASP A 58 9.29 7.22 -17.52
N SER A 59 8.31 7.84 -16.84
CA SER A 59 7.74 9.13 -17.22
C SER A 59 8.48 10.34 -16.63
N GLY A 60 9.54 10.13 -15.84
CA GLY A 60 10.39 11.19 -15.28
C GLY A 60 9.81 11.95 -14.09
N PHE A 61 8.73 11.46 -13.45
CA PHE A 61 8.19 12.06 -12.21
C PHE A 61 9.11 11.82 -11.01
N ILE A 62 9.84 10.70 -11.02
CA ILE A 62 10.82 10.33 -10.00
C ILE A 62 12.12 9.88 -10.65
N GLY A 63 13.23 10.04 -9.94
CA GLY A 63 14.57 9.61 -10.39
C GLY A 63 15.14 8.42 -9.62
N ASP A 64 14.44 7.91 -8.61
CA ASP A 64 14.88 6.81 -7.76
C ASP A 64 13.70 5.91 -7.39
N LYS A 65 13.65 4.71 -7.98
CA LYS A 65 12.59 3.73 -7.74
C LYS A 65 12.64 3.17 -6.32
N ILE A 66 13.84 2.83 -5.83
CA ILE A 66 13.99 2.21 -4.50
C ILE A 66 13.66 3.23 -3.41
N GLY A 67 14.16 4.46 -3.52
CA GLY A 67 13.84 5.53 -2.59
C GLY A 67 12.33 5.83 -2.54
N ALA A 68 11.65 5.84 -3.69
CA ALA A 68 10.19 6.03 -3.74
C ALA A 68 9.44 4.87 -3.07
N ALA A 69 9.80 3.63 -3.36
CA ALA A 69 9.18 2.45 -2.74
C ALA A 69 9.46 2.38 -1.22
N GLN A 70 10.64 2.79 -0.76
CA GLN A 70 10.94 2.92 0.66
C GLN A 70 10.09 4.01 1.34
N ALA A 71 9.86 5.14 0.66
CA ALA A 71 8.96 6.18 1.16
C ALA A 71 7.53 5.64 1.32
N ASP A 72 7.07 4.83 0.37
CA ASP A 72 5.78 4.14 0.45
C ASP A 72 5.72 3.17 1.64
N MET A 73 6.73 2.33 1.84
CA MET A 73 6.79 1.43 3.01
C MET A 73 6.79 2.20 4.34
N GLY A 74 7.53 3.31 4.41
CA GLY A 74 7.52 4.21 5.57
C GLY A 74 6.13 4.78 5.84
N TYR A 75 5.42 5.22 4.79
CA TYR A 75 4.06 5.71 4.90
C TYR A 75 3.09 4.64 5.40
N LEU A 76 3.16 3.42 4.85
CA LEU A 76 2.33 2.30 5.29
C LEU A 76 2.56 1.96 6.76
N LYS A 77 3.84 1.87 7.16
CA LYS A 77 4.26 1.58 8.53
C LYS A 77 3.73 2.60 9.53
N ASP A 78 3.80 3.89 9.20
CA ASP A 78 3.49 4.96 10.14
C ASP A 78 2.01 5.33 10.15
N VAL A 79 1.30 5.16 9.02
CA VAL A 79 -0.06 5.68 8.83
C VAL A 79 -1.13 4.60 8.84
N TYR A 80 -0.90 3.45 8.20
CA TYR A 80 -1.94 2.43 8.01
C TYR A 80 -1.78 1.21 8.92
N MET A 81 -0.58 0.62 8.98
CA MET A 81 -0.31 -0.57 9.77
C MET A 81 -0.61 -0.43 11.28
N PRO A 82 -0.49 0.76 11.92
CA PRO A 82 -0.84 0.92 13.33
C PRO A 82 -2.35 0.92 13.61
N LYS A 83 -3.20 1.01 12.58
CA LYS A 83 -4.67 1.05 12.78
C LYS A 83 -5.16 -0.27 13.36
N GLY A 84 -6.12 -0.15 14.29
CA GLY A 84 -6.67 -1.30 15.02
C GLY A 84 -7.44 -2.28 14.13
N ASN A 85 -8.03 -1.80 13.02
CA ASN A 85 -8.72 -2.61 12.02
C ASN A 85 -7.82 -2.99 10.83
N TYR A 86 -6.49 -2.86 10.95
CA TYR A 86 -5.57 -3.37 9.93
C TYR A 86 -5.40 -4.88 10.08
N ILE A 87 -5.61 -5.63 8.99
CA ILE A 87 -5.54 -7.10 8.98
C ILE A 87 -4.14 -7.56 9.38
N ARG A 88 -4.09 -8.50 10.33
CA ARG A 88 -2.85 -9.12 10.81
C ARG A 88 -2.90 -10.63 10.62
N VAL A 89 -1.79 -11.18 10.15
CA VAL A 89 -1.58 -12.63 10.06
C VAL A 89 -0.45 -12.98 11.02
N ASN A 90 -0.72 -13.88 11.97
CA ASN A 90 0.24 -14.27 13.01
C ASN A 90 0.81 -13.07 13.81
N GLY A 91 0.00 -12.02 14.01
CA GLY A 91 0.39 -10.81 14.73
C GLY A 91 1.13 -9.76 13.89
N ALA A 92 1.52 -10.07 12.65
CA ALA A 92 2.20 -9.14 11.75
C ALA A 92 1.20 -8.47 10.78
N PRO A 93 1.37 -7.18 10.42
CA PRO A 93 0.54 -6.51 9.41
C PRO A 93 0.64 -7.21 8.05
N LEU A 94 -0.50 -7.52 7.42
CA LEU A 94 -0.53 -8.06 6.07
C LEU A 94 -0.20 -6.97 5.04
N LEU A 95 0.80 -7.21 4.20
CA LEU A 95 1.09 -6.43 2.99
C LEU A 95 1.11 -7.39 1.81
N LEU A 96 0.35 -7.06 0.77
CA LEU A 96 0.33 -7.79 -0.50
C LEU A 96 0.91 -6.88 -1.58
N ASP A 97 1.33 -7.48 -2.69
CA ASP A 97 1.84 -6.78 -3.87
C ASP A 97 0.95 -7.13 -5.07
N PHE A 98 0.50 -6.12 -5.82
CA PHE A 98 -0.20 -6.28 -7.09
C PHE A 98 0.83 -6.42 -8.22
N GLY A 99 1.56 -7.52 -8.15
CA GLY A 99 2.72 -7.71 -9.00
C GLY A 99 3.44 -9.01 -8.64
N PRO A 100 4.79 -9.03 -8.71
CA PRO A 100 5.67 -7.90 -9.04
C PRO A 100 5.68 -7.55 -10.53
N GLN A 101 5.83 -6.27 -10.86
CA GLN A 101 5.95 -5.75 -12.23
C GLN A 101 7.12 -4.78 -12.41
N THR A 102 7.46 -4.01 -11.37
CA THR A 102 8.59 -3.07 -11.37
C THR A 102 9.82 -3.66 -10.70
N PHE A 103 9.66 -4.35 -9.57
CA PHE A 103 10.74 -4.89 -8.75
C PHE A 103 10.73 -6.41 -8.81
N MET A 104 11.59 -6.98 -9.66
CA MET A 104 11.53 -8.40 -10.02
C MET A 104 12.50 -9.26 -9.22
N SER A 105 13.50 -8.66 -8.57
CA SER A 105 14.51 -9.41 -7.83
C SER A 105 14.28 -9.37 -6.31
N PRO A 106 14.59 -10.46 -5.58
CA PRO A 106 14.50 -10.46 -4.12
C PRO A 106 15.33 -9.37 -3.44
N GLY A 107 16.51 -9.06 -3.98
CA GLY A 107 17.39 -8.01 -3.41
C GLY A 107 16.81 -6.59 -3.51
N GLU A 108 15.95 -6.32 -4.50
CA GLU A 108 15.20 -5.06 -4.54
C GLU A 108 14.19 -5.01 -3.40
N TRP A 109 13.45 -6.09 -3.17
CA TRP A 109 12.49 -6.18 -2.07
C TRP A 109 13.15 -6.10 -0.70
N ASP A 110 14.31 -6.72 -0.51
CA ASP A 110 15.12 -6.56 0.71
C ASP A 110 15.44 -5.08 0.98
N ALA A 111 15.82 -4.34 -0.07
CA ALA A 111 16.09 -2.91 0.04
C ALA A 111 14.81 -2.10 0.31
N ILE A 112 13.69 -2.42 -0.35
CA ILE A 112 12.40 -1.74 -0.20
C ILE A 112 11.85 -1.89 1.22
N PHE A 113 12.05 -3.04 1.86
CA PHE A 113 11.56 -3.33 3.21
C PHE A 113 12.43 -2.78 4.34
N ALA A 114 13.57 -2.14 4.05
CA ALA A 114 14.42 -1.51 5.07
C ALA A 114 13.67 -0.61 6.09
N PRO A 115 12.64 0.19 5.72
CA PRO A 115 11.86 0.99 6.67
C PRO A 115 11.13 0.18 7.76
N PHE A 116 10.86 -1.11 7.53
CA PHE A 116 10.23 -2.00 8.51
C PHE A 116 11.19 -2.53 9.57
N GLY A 117 12.50 -2.30 9.43
CA GLY A 117 13.49 -2.58 10.50
C GLY A 117 14.55 -3.63 10.18
N GLY A 118 14.52 -4.23 8.98
CA GLY A 118 15.48 -5.26 8.55
C GLY A 118 15.26 -6.62 9.20
#